data_AF-A0A954HGB2-F1
#
_entry.id   AF-A0A954HGB2-F1
#
_cell.length_a   1.000
_cell.length_b   1.000
_cell.length_c   1.000
_cell.angle_alpha   90.00
_cell.angle_beta   90.00
_cell.angle_gamma   90.00
#
_symmetry.space_group_name_H-M   'P 1'
#
loop_
_entity.id
_entity.type
_entity.pdbx_description
1 polymer ?
#
loop_
_entity_poly.entity_id
_entity_poly.type
_entity_poly.pdbx_seq_one_letter_code
_entity_poly.pdbx_strand_id
1 'polypeptide(L)' 'MTSSSRLGLLLFGVYTVIYAAFVLLNAFAPTIMESTPVGGMNLAVLFGFALIIIAFVLSLVYGYLAVDAEEPAKQEGGDA' A
#
# COMPACT_ATOMS: atom_id res chain seq x y z
N MET A 1 -7.08 -3.95 -22.19
CA MET A 1 -6.98 -4.75 -20.96
C MET A 1 -6.02 -4.17 -19.91
N THR A 2 -5.48 -2.94 -20.00
CA THR A 2 -4.17 -2.68 -19.34
C THR A 2 -3.97 -1.42 -18.50
N SER A 3 -4.85 -0.42 -18.45
CA SER A 3 -4.56 0.78 -17.65
C SER A 3 -4.54 0.49 -16.14
N SER A 4 -5.62 -0.10 -15.62
CA SER A 4 -5.77 -0.38 -14.18
C SER A 4 -4.80 -1.47 -13.70
N SER A 5 -4.59 -2.54 -14.48
CA SER A 5 -3.68 -3.63 -14.10
C SER A 5 -2.21 -3.17 -13.99
N ARG A 6 -1.77 -2.21 -14.82
CA ARG A 6 -0.42 -1.63 -14.73
C ARG A 6 -0.26 -0.76 -13.49
N LEU A 7 -1.30 0.00 -13.13
CA LEU A 7 -1.30 0.83 -11.93
C LEU A 7 -1.25 -0.02 -10.65
N GLY A 8 -2.02 -1.12 -10.60
CA GLY A 8 -1.98 -2.07 -9.49
C GLY A 8 -0.60 -2.71 -9.31
N LEU A 9 0.05 -3.10 -10.42
CA LEU A 9 1.41 -3.66 -10.39
C LEU A 9 2.45 -2.63 -9.92
N LEU A 10 2.31 -1.36 -10.30
CA LEU A 10 3.19 -0.29 -9.82
C LEU A 10 3.04 -0.09 -8.31
N LEU A 11 1.81 0.03 -7.79
CA LEU A 11 1.53 0.21 -6.37
C LEU A 11 1.98 -1.02 -5.54
N PHE A 12 1.79 -2.22 -6.08
CA PHE A 12 2.34 -3.45 -5.49
C PHE A 12 3.87 -3.42 -5.43
N GLY A 13 4.53 -2.98 -6.51
CA GLY A 13 5.98 -2.83 -6.54
C GLY A 13 6.48 -1.83 -5.49
N VAL A 14 5.83 -0.68 -5.37
CA VAL A 14 6.14 0.33 -4.35
C VAL A 14 6.01 -0.25 -2.95
N TYR A 15 4.88 -0.90 -2.64
CA TYR A 15 4.69 -1.54 -1.34
C TYR A 15 5.77 -2.60 -1.06
N THR A 16 6.10 -3.41 -2.07
CA THR A 16 7.12 -4.47 -1.97
C THR A 16 8.49 -3.90 -1.62
N VAL A 17 8.90 -2.79 -2.23
CA VAL A 17 10.19 -2.13 -1.92
C VAL A 17 10.20 -1.61 -0.49
N ILE A 18 9.11 -0.99 -0.03
CA ILE A 18 8.98 -0.48 1.34
C ILE A 18 9.04 -1.64 2.34
N TYR A 19 8.31 -2.73 2.06
CA TYR A 19 8.33 -3.94 2.89
C TYR A 19 9.71 -4.59 2.93
N ALA A 20 10.39 -4.70 1.80
CA ALA A 20 11.74 -5.25 1.73
C ALA A 20 12.73 -4.41 2.56
N ALA A 21 12.64 -3.07 2.49
CA ALA A 21 13.45 -2.19 3.32
C ALA A 21 13.18 -2.40 4.81
N PHE A 22 11.92 -2.58 5.22
CA PHE A 22 11.57 -2.92 6.59
C PHE A 22 12.16 -4.26 7.03
N VAL A 23 12.06 -5.30 6.19
CA VAL A 23 12.64 -6.62 6.48
C VAL A 23 14.15 -6.53 6.60
N LEU A 24 14.83 -5.82 5.70
CA LEU A 24 16.28 -5.60 5.75
C LEU A 24 16.69 -4.84 7.02
N LEU A 25 15.95 -3.80 7.41
CA LEU A 25 16.20 -3.07 8.66
C LEU A 25 16.07 -3.98 9.88
N ASN A 26 15.06 -4.86 9.93
CA ASN A 26 14.90 -5.84 11.00
C ASN A 26 16.02 -6.89 11.00
N ALA A 27 16.51 -7.29 9.83
CA ALA A 27 17.55 -8.31 9.69
C ALA A 27 18.95 -7.78 10.05
N PHE A 28 19.29 -6.56 9.63
CA PHE A 28 20.65 -6.01 9.75
C PHE A 28 20.83 -5.02 10.89
N ALA A 29 19.76 -4.41 11.40
CA ALA A 29 19.82 -3.45 12.50
C ALA A 29 18.81 -3.79 13.63
N PRO A 30 18.80 -5.03 14.15
CA PRO A 30 17.87 -5.44 15.20
C PRO A 30 18.01 -4.58 16.47
N THR A 31 19.21 -4.09 16.79
CA THR A 31 19.46 -3.23 17.96
C THR A 31 18.73 -1.89 17.90
N ILE A 32 18.54 -1.33 16.70
CA ILE A 32 17.74 -0.11 16.51
C ILE A 32 16.25 -0.45 16.62
N MET A 33 15.84 -1.61 16.10
CA MET A 33 14.46 -2.07 16.21
C MET A 33 14.08 -2.38 17.67
N GLU A 34 14.97 -2.97 18.46
CA GLU A 34 14.79 -3.25 19.89
C GLU A 34 14.64 -2.01 20.76
N SER A 35 14.96 -0.82 20.25
CA SER A 35 14.70 0.41 20.98
C SER A 35 13.20 0.60 21.21
N THR A 36 12.86 0.97 22.45
CA THR A 36 11.47 1.12 22.93
C THR A 36 11.13 2.58 23.22
N PRO A 37 11.07 3.47 22.21
CA PRO A 37 10.93 4.90 22.45
C PRO A 37 9.52 5.33 22.88
N VAL A 38 8.48 4.50 22.67
CA VAL A 38 7.10 4.88 22.97
C VAL A 38 6.42 3.81 23.80
N GLY A 39 6.16 4.10 25.09
CA GLY A 39 5.29 3.30 25.96
C GLY A 39 5.71 1.83 26.16
N GLY A 40 6.98 1.49 25.92
CA GLY A 40 7.47 0.11 25.97
C GLY A 40 7.28 -0.71 24.68
N MET A 41 6.72 -0.11 23.62
CA MET A 41 6.66 -0.75 22.30
C MET A 41 7.98 -0.62 21.54
N ASN A 42 8.42 -1.74 21.00
CA ASN A 42 9.59 -1.88 20.12
C ASN A 42 9.32 -1.19 18.77
N LEU A 43 10.36 -0.57 18.21
CA LEU A 43 10.30 0.14 16.93
C LEU A 43 9.75 -0.73 15.79
N ALA A 44 10.07 -2.03 15.75
CA ALA A 44 9.57 -2.97 14.77
C ALA A 44 8.04 -3.06 14.77
N VAL A 45 7.41 -3.01 15.95
CA VAL A 45 5.94 -3.03 16.06
C VAL A 45 5.37 -1.74 15.47
N LEU A 46 5.97 -0.60 15.78
CA LEU A 46 5.51 0.70 15.30
C LEU A 46 5.64 0.82 13.77
N PHE A 47 6.77 0.38 13.21
CA PHE A 47 6.98 0.31 11.77
C PHE A 47 6.09 -0.73 11.09
N GLY A 48 5.78 -1.85 11.77
CA GLY A 48 4.82 -2.85 11.30
C GLY A 48 3.41 -2.26 11.15
N PHE A 49 2.95 -1.48 12.13
CA PHE A 49 1.69 -0.74 12.01
C PHE A 49 1.72 0.31 10.90
N ALA A 50 2.84 1.02 10.73
CA ALA A 50 3.00 1.96 9.63
C ALA A 50 2.85 1.27 8.25
N LEU A 51 3.39 0.06 8.08
CA LEU A 51 3.23 -0.72 6.84
C LEU A 51 1.77 -1.06 6.53
N ILE A 52 0.97 -1.41 7.54
CA ILE A 52 -0.47 -1.69 7.37
C ILE A 52 -1.19 -0.43 6.88
N ILE A 53 -0.90 0.72 7.49
CA ILE A 53 -1.47 2.01 7.08
C ILE A 53 -1.08 2.33 5.63
N ILE A 54 0.19 2.14 5.27
CA ILE A 54 0.69 2.36 3.91
C ILE A 54 -0.03 1.45 2.91
N ALA A 55 -0.17 0.16 3.20
CA ALA A 55 -0.89 -0.78 2.34
C ALA A 55 -2.35 -0.35 2.13
N PHE A 56 -3.01 0.09 3.21
CA PHE A 56 -4.39 0.54 3.15
C PHE A 56 -4.53 1.83 2.33
N VAL A 57 -3.64 2.81 2.51
CA VAL A 57 -3.60 4.04 1.72
C VAL A 57 -3.36 3.73 0.24
N LEU A 58 -2.41 2.85 -0.08
CA LEU A 58 -2.16 2.44 -1.47
C LEU A 58 -3.38 1.75 -2.10
N SER A 59 -4.11 0.95 -1.33
CA SER A 59 -5.36 0.32 -1.77
C SER A 59 -6.44 1.35 -2.07
N LEU A 60 -6.62 2.36 -1.21
CA LEU A 60 -7.56 3.47 -1.45
C LEU A 60 -7.17 4.31 -2.66
N VAL A 61 -5.87 4.62 -2.81
CA VAL A 61 -5.34 5.35 -3.96
C VAL A 61 -5.57 4.56 -5.25
N TYR A 62 -5.32 3.24 -5.24
CA TYR A 62 -5.64 2.39 -6.38
C TYR A 62 -7.12 2.44 -6.72
N GLY A 63 -7.99 2.27 -5.72
CA GLY A 63 -9.44 2.27 -5.91
C GLY A 63 -9.95 3.58 -6.50
N TYR A 64 -9.46 4.72 -6.00
CA TYR A 64 -9.83 6.04 -6.51
C TYR A 64 -9.36 6.25 -7.96
N LEU A 65 -8.08 6.00 -8.24
CA LEU A 65 -7.49 6.19 -9.57
C LEU A 65 -7.99 5.19 -10.61
N ALA A 66 -8.37 3.97 -10.19
CA ALA A 66 -8.95 2.97 -11.07
C ALA A 66 -10.41 3.31 -11.42
N VAL A 67 -11.17 3.88 -10.48
CA VAL A 67 -12.55 4.35 -10.71
C VAL A 67 -12.58 5.53 -11.68
N ASP A 68 -11.66 6.50 -11.57
CA ASP A 68 -11.59 7.63 -12.51
C ASP A 68 -11.20 7.18 -13.93
N ALA A 69 -10.50 6.05 -14.07
CA ALA A 69 -10.16 5.46 -15.37
C ALA A 69 -11.32 4.66 -16.00
N GLU A 70 -12.35 4.32 -15.21
CA GLU A 70 -13.59 3.69 -15.62
C GLU A 70 -14.72 4.75 -15.67
N GLU A 71 -14.59 5.76 -16.54
CA GLU A 71 -15.71 6.64 -16.87
C GLU A 71 -16.92 5.77 -17.29
N PRO A 72 -18.13 6.00 -16.72
CA PRO A 72 -19.22 5.04 -16.82
C PRO A 72 -19.58 4.84 -18.29
N ALA A 73 -19.57 3.59 -18.73
CA ALA A 73 -20.21 3.19 -19.96
C ALA A 73 -21.67 3.67 -19.90
N LYS A 74 -21.93 4.78 -20.59
CA LYS A 74 -23.22 5.41 -20.80
C LYS A 74 -24.22 4.30 -21.16
N GLN A 75 -25.10 3.95 -20.23
CA GLN A 75 -26.29 3.17 -20.54
C GLN A 75 -27.24 4.10 -21.30
N GLU A 76 -27.02 4.21 -22.61
CA GLU A 76 -28.02 4.66 -23.57
C GLU A 76 -28.78 3.45 -24.09
N GLY A 77 -30.10 3.44 -23.92
CA GLY A 77 -31.02 2.65 -24.74
C GLY A 77 -31.85 1.63 -23.98
N GLY A 78 -33.10 2.01 -23.65
CA GLY A 78 -34.11 1.07 -23.18
C GLY A 78 -35.52 1.67 -23.06
N ASP A 79 -35.86 2.70 -23.84
CA ASP A 79 -37.26 2.97 -24.16
C ASP A 79 -37.70 1.99 -25.24
N ALA A 80 -38.60 1.06 -24.89
CA ALA A 80 -39.52 0.38 -25.80
C ALA A 80 -40.71 -0.16 -25.00
#